data_AF-A0A948VBH3-F1
#
_entry.id   AF-A0A948VBH3-F1
#
_cell.length_a   1.000
_cell.length_b   1.000
_cell.length_c   1.000
_cell.angle_alpha   90.00
_cell.angle_beta   90.00
_cell.angle_gamma   90.00
#
_symmetry.space_group_name_H-M   'P 1'
#
loop_
_entity.id
_entity.type
_entity.pdbx_description
1 polymer ?
#
loop_
_entity_poly.entity_id
_entity_poly.type
_entity_poly.pdbx_seq_one_letter_code
_entity_poly.pdbx_strand_id
1 'polypeptide(L)'
;MHILRTTSLVLLLLLISTLAAAQCPNLNGAWATYNGTMLGGRASEAWCGVDGAPLQPGMPGNTQNAMSWNGSALGTEWKAFGMAIDANGATLIDDSLDGFGNGSRTYSTDYVGGEFWMTKNNTWSDGVADLSGQLTSYQVVATITFFGGVPVGLTSNITFSGTFDNCPQLNGCEIRFSIANAMKVWDSGMASSMPADYPAFLCGANGGELFDICCALVDVNCIVDNESASWGTLKAMFK
;
A
#
# COMPACT_ATOMS: atom_id res chain seq x y z
N MET A 1 27.90 11.68 66.72
CA MET A 1 28.26 12.34 65.44
C MET A 1 28.45 11.24 64.41
N HIS A 2 27.89 11.37 63.19
CA HIS A 2 27.76 10.37 62.10
C HIS A 2 26.38 9.73 61.94
N ILE A 3 25.43 10.52 61.44
CA ILE A 3 24.29 10.04 60.65
C ILE A 3 24.12 11.02 59.49
N LEU A 4 23.65 10.52 58.34
CA LEU A 4 23.32 11.17 57.08
C LEU A 4 24.49 11.40 56.12
N ARG A 5 24.55 10.60 55.04
CA ARG A 5 24.93 11.01 53.66
C ARG A 5 25.00 9.81 52.69
N THR A 6 23.95 8.99 52.52
CA THR A 6 23.99 7.94 51.47
C THR A 6 22.61 7.38 51.06
N THR A 7 21.55 8.18 51.04
CA THR A 7 20.20 7.69 50.66
C THR A 7 19.42 8.71 49.83
N SER A 8 20.03 9.29 48.79
CA SER A 8 19.31 10.21 47.87
C SER A 8 19.64 10.08 46.38
N LEU A 9 20.36 9.04 45.94
CA LEU A 9 20.68 8.87 44.52
C LEU A 9 19.86 7.78 43.79
N VAL A 10 19.17 6.88 44.51
CA VAL A 10 18.45 5.75 43.89
C VAL A 10 16.99 6.08 43.55
N LEU A 11 16.41 7.13 44.15
CA LEU A 11 15.00 7.49 43.94
C LEU A 11 14.76 8.44 42.75
N LEU A 12 15.81 8.99 42.13
CA LEU A 12 15.71 9.92 40.99
C LEU A 12 15.85 9.22 39.62
N LEU A 13 16.18 7.93 39.59
CA LEU A 13 16.28 7.10 38.37
C LEU A 13 15.00 6.28 38.07
N LEU A 14 13.96 6.42 38.89
CA LEU A 14 12.68 5.69 38.79
C LEU A 14 11.53 6.54 38.24
N LEU A 15 11.80 7.77 37.83
CA LEU A 15 10.80 8.68 37.26
C LEU A 15 11.13 8.91 35.78
N ILE A 16 10.14 8.63 34.94
CA ILE A 16 10.07 8.86 33.49
C ILE A 16 10.65 7.73 32.63
N SER A 17 10.22 6.49 32.89
CA SER A 17 9.87 5.59 31.78
C SER A 17 8.39 5.78 31.46
N THR A 18 7.99 7.00 31.10
CA THR A 18 6.74 7.14 30.34
C THR A 18 7.01 6.42 29.04
N LEU A 19 6.46 5.21 28.89
CA LEU A 19 6.24 4.63 27.58
C LEU A 19 5.64 5.77 26.75
N ALA A 20 6.41 6.31 25.82
CA ALA A 20 5.87 7.16 24.78
C ALA A 20 4.93 6.23 24.02
N ALA A 21 3.68 6.14 24.48
CA ALA A 21 2.61 5.60 23.67
C ALA A 21 2.71 6.40 22.38
N ALA A 22 2.96 5.70 21.27
CA ALA A 22 3.02 6.33 19.96
C ALA A 22 1.79 7.23 19.87
N GLN A 23 2.02 8.54 19.74
CA GLN A 23 0.92 9.45 19.53
C GLN A 23 0.36 9.11 18.16
N CYS A 24 -0.84 8.55 18.18
CA CYS A 24 -1.56 8.18 16.98
C CYS A 24 -2.34 9.39 16.49
N PRO A 25 -2.17 9.80 15.22
CA PRO A 25 -2.96 10.89 14.69
C PRO A 25 -4.45 10.52 14.71
N ASN A 26 -5.32 11.52 14.85
CA ASN A 26 -6.73 11.34 14.52
C ASN A 26 -6.84 11.26 13.00
N LEU A 27 -6.92 10.04 12.48
CA LEU A 27 -6.75 9.75 11.07
C LEU A 27 -8.12 9.45 10.43
N ASN A 28 -8.78 10.49 9.91
CA ASN A 28 -9.98 10.30 9.11
C ASN A 28 -9.96 11.28 7.93
N GLY A 29 -10.05 10.76 6.71
CA GLY A 29 -9.97 11.60 5.52
C GLY A 29 -9.64 10.83 4.25
N ALA A 30 -9.57 11.59 3.16
CA ALA A 30 -9.24 11.09 1.84
C ALA A 30 -8.17 11.94 1.15
N TRP A 31 -7.20 11.27 0.53
CA TRP A 31 -6.07 11.87 -0.15
C TRP A 31 -5.95 11.30 -1.55
N ALA A 32 -5.66 12.15 -2.53
CA ALA A 32 -5.65 11.74 -3.92
C ALA A 32 -4.59 12.46 -4.74
N THR A 33 -4.22 11.87 -5.86
CA THR A 33 -3.30 12.51 -6.81
C THR A 33 -3.96 13.65 -7.56
N TYR A 34 -5.25 13.51 -7.93
CA TYR A 34 -5.96 14.51 -8.73
C TYR A 34 -6.21 15.84 -7.99
N ASN A 35 -6.21 15.83 -6.66
CA ASN A 35 -6.34 17.04 -5.84
C ASN A 35 -5.00 17.51 -5.25
N GLY A 36 -3.88 16.87 -5.63
CA GLY A 36 -2.53 17.24 -5.21
C GLY A 36 -2.20 16.97 -3.74
N THR A 37 -3.02 16.20 -3.03
CA THR A 37 -2.78 15.86 -1.61
C THR A 37 -1.92 14.61 -1.44
N MET A 38 -1.70 13.87 -2.52
CA MET A 38 -0.84 12.68 -2.56
C MET A 38 -0.13 12.59 -3.91
N LEU A 39 1.07 12.01 -3.91
CA LEU A 39 1.82 11.69 -5.12
C LEU A 39 1.28 10.43 -5.81
N GLY A 40 1.41 10.42 -7.14
CA GLY A 40 1.38 9.18 -7.92
C GLY A 40 2.57 8.28 -7.56
N GLY A 41 2.76 7.20 -8.30
CA GLY A 41 3.75 6.21 -7.93
C GLY A 41 4.34 5.44 -9.09
N ARG A 42 5.16 4.46 -8.71
CA ARG A 42 5.72 3.44 -9.58
C ARG A 42 5.55 2.09 -8.90
N ALA A 43 5.40 1.06 -9.70
CA ALA A 43 5.31 -0.31 -9.20
C ALA A 43 6.19 -1.27 -9.99
N SER A 44 6.51 -2.38 -9.35
CA SER A 44 7.18 -3.53 -9.96
C SER A 44 6.46 -4.82 -9.55
N GLU A 45 6.12 -5.66 -10.52
CA GLU A 45 5.77 -7.06 -10.28
C GLU A 45 7.01 -7.92 -10.52
N ALA A 46 7.49 -8.61 -9.49
CA ALA A 46 8.61 -9.53 -9.61
C ALA A 46 8.14 -10.94 -9.98
N TRP A 47 8.81 -11.58 -10.93
CA TRP A 47 8.52 -12.94 -11.34
C TRP A 47 9.33 -13.93 -10.50
N CYS A 48 8.75 -14.41 -9.40
CA CYS A 48 9.53 -14.94 -8.28
C CYS A 48 10.13 -16.32 -8.45
N GLY A 49 9.70 -17.11 -9.44
CA GLY A 49 10.42 -18.34 -9.77
C GLY A 49 10.37 -19.44 -8.73
N VAL A 50 10.81 -20.63 -9.14
CA VAL A 50 11.58 -21.48 -8.23
C VAL A 50 13.02 -20.96 -8.33
N ASP A 51 13.67 -20.69 -7.19
CA ASP A 51 15.06 -20.19 -7.12
C ASP A 51 15.33 -18.85 -7.85
N GLY A 52 14.33 -17.96 -7.96
CA GLY A 52 14.50 -16.64 -8.57
C GLY A 52 14.59 -16.63 -10.10
N ALA A 53 14.22 -17.73 -10.76
CA ALA A 53 14.12 -17.79 -12.22
C ALA A 53 12.77 -17.20 -12.72
N PRO A 54 12.76 -16.26 -13.68
CA PRO A 54 11.54 -15.60 -14.12
C PRO A 54 10.51 -16.58 -14.70
N LEU A 55 9.30 -16.61 -14.14
CA LEU A 55 8.26 -17.59 -14.47
C LEU A 55 7.10 -17.07 -15.34
N GLN A 56 7.15 -15.83 -15.84
CA GLN A 56 6.07 -15.11 -16.55
C GLN A 56 5.09 -14.35 -15.63
N PRO A 57 4.32 -13.37 -16.14
CA PRO A 57 3.40 -12.57 -15.33
C PRO A 57 2.18 -13.37 -14.85
N GLY A 58 1.53 -12.92 -13.78
CA GLY A 58 0.28 -13.50 -13.30
C GLY A 58 0.40 -14.87 -12.63
N MET A 59 1.62 -15.32 -12.30
CA MET A 59 1.87 -16.64 -11.71
C MET A 59 1.79 -16.58 -10.18
N PRO A 60 1.25 -17.65 -9.53
CA PRO A 60 1.30 -17.80 -8.09
C PRO A 60 2.69 -17.51 -7.51
N GLY A 61 2.74 -16.71 -6.45
CA GLY A 61 3.96 -16.33 -5.78
C GLY A 61 4.71 -15.13 -6.36
N ASN A 62 4.35 -14.61 -7.56
CA ASN A 62 4.87 -13.32 -8.02
C ASN A 62 4.53 -12.23 -7.00
N THR A 63 5.45 -11.30 -6.76
CA THR A 63 5.27 -10.30 -5.70
C THR A 63 5.16 -8.90 -6.24
N GLN A 64 4.40 -8.05 -5.55
CA GLN A 64 4.23 -6.64 -5.89
C GLN A 64 5.00 -5.71 -4.94
N ASN A 65 5.45 -4.59 -5.50
CA ASN A 65 6.11 -3.52 -4.78
C ASN A 65 5.76 -2.19 -5.43
N ALA A 66 4.96 -1.37 -4.75
CA ALA A 66 4.50 -0.08 -5.22
C ALA A 66 4.92 1.02 -4.25
N MET A 67 5.40 2.14 -4.78
CA MET A 67 5.86 3.27 -3.99
C MET A 67 5.47 4.60 -4.65
N SER A 68 5.22 5.62 -3.83
CA SER A 68 5.05 6.99 -4.32
C SER A 68 6.29 7.48 -5.07
N TRP A 69 6.14 8.34 -6.07
CA TRP A 69 7.27 8.87 -6.84
C TRP A 69 7.17 10.40 -6.96
N ASN A 70 8.22 11.11 -6.52
CA ASN A 70 8.26 12.57 -6.54
C ASN A 70 9.07 13.17 -7.72
N GLY A 71 9.47 12.34 -8.69
CA GLY A 71 10.37 12.75 -9.79
C GLY A 71 11.86 12.60 -9.50
N SER A 72 12.25 12.25 -8.27
CA SER A 72 13.66 12.06 -7.87
C SER A 72 13.91 10.91 -6.90
N ALA A 73 12.94 10.56 -6.05
CA ALA A 73 13.04 9.51 -5.04
C ALA A 73 11.73 8.71 -4.93
N LEU A 74 11.86 7.41 -4.72
CA LEU A 74 10.76 6.48 -4.46
C LEU A 74 10.38 6.47 -2.98
N GLY A 75 9.10 6.24 -2.71
CA GLY A 75 8.59 5.95 -1.37
C GLY A 75 8.74 7.10 -0.38
N THR A 76 8.59 8.34 -0.86
CA THR A 76 8.63 9.55 -0.03
C THR A 76 7.33 9.81 0.74
N GLU A 77 6.21 9.25 0.27
CA GLU A 77 4.89 9.42 0.88
C GLU A 77 4.24 8.11 1.27
N TRP A 78 4.17 7.15 0.36
CA TRP A 78 3.48 5.88 0.61
C TRP A 78 4.20 4.71 -0.05
N LYS A 79 3.98 3.52 0.51
CA LYS A 79 4.45 2.24 -0.04
C LYS A 79 3.40 1.16 0.22
N ALA A 80 3.26 0.23 -0.71
CA ALA A 80 2.54 -1.02 -0.54
C ALA A 80 3.42 -2.13 -1.13
N PHE A 81 3.83 -3.12 -0.34
CA PHE A 81 4.86 -4.07 -0.75
C PHE A 81 4.72 -5.43 -0.07
N GLY A 82 5.38 -6.44 -0.64
CA GLY A 82 5.53 -7.76 -0.01
C GLY A 82 4.33 -8.69 -0.15
N MET A 83 3.27 -8.26 -0.82
CA MET A 83 2.17 -9.14 -1.20
C MET A 83 2.58 -10.06 -2.35
N ALA A 84 2.03 -11.28 -2.37
CA ALA A 84 2.29 -12.28 -3.39
C ALA A 84 0.99 -12.73 -4.05
N ILE A 85 1.00 -13.00 -5.37
CA ILE A 85 -0.12 -13.61 -6.08
C ILE A 85 -0.48 -14.91 -5.37
N ASP A 86 -1.77 -15.10 -5.11
CA ASP A 86 -2.27 -16.28 -4.42
C ASP A 86 -2.06 -17.59 -5.21
N ALA A 87 -2.50 -18.70 -4.65
CA ALA A 87 -2.35 -20.01 -5.29
C ALA A 87 -3.17 -20.17 -6.59
N ASN A 88 -4.17 -19.32 -6.84
CA ASN A 88 -5.02 -19.39 -8.02
C ASN A 88 -4.36 -18.73 -9.24
N GLY A 89 -3.50 -17.73 -9.01
CA GLY A 89 -2.90 -16.97 -10.10
C GLY A 89 -3.89 -16.01 -10.76
N ALA A 90 -3.48 -15.42 -11.88
CA ALA A 90 -4.34 -14.55 -12.66
C ALA A 90 -5.50 -15.32 -13.32
N THR A 91 -6.74 -14.91 -13.02
CA THR A 91 -7.96 -15.50 -13.58
C THR A 91 -8.51 -14.65 -14.72
N LEU A 92 -8.70 -15.23 -15.90
CA LEU A 92 -9.34 -14.56 -17.04
C LEU A 92 -10.82 -14.32 -16.74
N ILE A 93 -11.25 -13.05 -16.77
CA ILE A 93 -12.64 -12.63 -16.48
C ILE A 93 -13.35 -12.00 -17.68
N ASP A 94 -12.61 -11.61 -18.71
CA ASP A 94 -13.17 -11.09 -19.97
C ASP A 94 -12.21 -11.38 -21.13
N ASP A 95 -12.75 -11.75 -22.30
CA ASP A 95 -12.00 -11.98 -23.54
C ASP A 95 -12.80 -11.46 -24.73
N SER A 96 -12.25 -10.49 -25.44
CA SER A 96 -12.85 -9.86 -26.61
C SER A 96 -12.03 -10.06 -27.88
N LEU A 97 -11.10 -11.02 -27.91
CA LEU A 97 -10.28 -11.28 -29.09
C LEU A 97 -11.12 -11.75 -30.29
N ASP A 98 -10.93 -11.08 -31.42
CA ASP A 98 -11.49 -11.51 -32.70
C ASP A 98 -10.67 -12.64 -33.35
N GLY A 99 -11.14 -13.13 -34.51
CA GLY A 99 -10.45 -14.18 -35.27
C GLY A 99 -9.08 -13.77 -35.85
N PHE A 100 -8.72 -12.48 -35.78
CA PHE A 100 -7.42 -11.94 -36.17
C PHE A 100 -6.51 -11.68 -34.96
N GLY A 101 -6.98 -11.94 -33.73
CA GLY A 101 -6.24 -11.70 -32.50
C GLY A 101 -6.19 -10.23 -32.08
N ASN A 102 -7.14 -9.40 -32.54
CA ASN A 102 -7.31 -8.04 -32.04
C ASN A 102 -8.37 -8.01 -30.95
N GLY A 103 -8.16 -7.19 -29.92
CA GLY A 103 -9.11 -7.05 -28.81
C GLY A 103 -8.37 -6.94 -27.49
N SER A 104 -9.01 -7.40 -26.41
CA SER A 104 -8.40 -7.41 -25.08
C SER A 104 -8.76 -8.65 -24.28
N ARG A 105 -7.91 -8.95 -23.31
CA ARG A 105 -8.21 -9.89 -22.22
C ARG A 105 -8.09 -9.19 -20.89
N THR A 106 -9.04 -9.40 -20.00
CA THR A 106 -9.00 -8.86 -18.64
C THR A 106 -8.85 -9.99 -17.65
N TYR A 107 -7.91 -9.82 -16.73
CA TYR A 107 -7.60 -10.77 -15.67
C TYR A 107 -7.85 -10.13 -14.31
N SER A 108 -8.43 -10.90 -13.39
CA SER A 108 -8.48 -10.59 -11.96
C SER A 108 -7.42 -11.41 -11.24
N THR A 109 -6.63 -10.77 -10.40
CA THR A 109 -5.56 -11.40 -9.65
C THR A 109 -5.65 -10.97 -8.19
N ASP A 110 -5.84 -11.93 -7.30
CA ASP A 110 -5.85 -11.70 -5.86
C ASP A 110 -4.46 -11.98 -5.28
N TYR A 111 -4.07 -11.16 -4.32
CA TYR A 111 -2.80 -11.26 -3.63
C TYR A 111 -3.02 -11.51 -2.15
N VAL A 112 -2.05 -12.19 -1.53
CA VAL A 112 -2.04 -12.50 -0.10
C VAL A 112 -0.86 -11.85 0.59
N GLY A 113 -1.06 -11.47 1.85
CA GLY A 113 -0.07 -10.81 2.70
C GLY A 113 0.26 -9.39 2.24
N GLY A 114 1.45 -8.93 2.63
CA GLY A 114 1.95 -7.60 2.31
C GLY A 114 1.63 -6.54 3.35
N GLU A 115 2.33 -5.43 3.22
CA GLU A 115 2.34 -4.34 4.18
C GLU A 115 2.17 -3.01 3.45
N PHE A 116 1.72 -2.01 4.19
CA PHE A 116 1.75 -0.62 3.74
C PHE A 116 2.55 0.25 4.72
N TRP A 117 3.06 1.35 4.20
CA TRP A 117 3.71 2.41 4.96
C TRP A 117 3.27 3.76 4.43
N MET A 118 3.09 4.73 5.32
CA MET A 118 2.78 6.12 5.00
C MET A 118 3.66 7.06 5.83
N THR A 119 4.22 8.06 5.18
CA THR A 119 5.10 9.05 5.80
C THR A 119 4.38 9.84 6.88
N LYS A 120 5.08 10.20 7.93
CA LYS A 120 4.59 11.17 8.92
C LYS A 120 4.52 12.61 8.41
N ASN A 121 5.21 12.91 7.31
CA ASN A 121 5.39 14.28 6.82
C ASN A 121 4.35 14.69 5.75
N ASN A 122 3.17 14.07 5.77
CA ASN A 122 2.04 14.45 4.91
C ASN A 122 0.83 14.77 5.80
N THR A 123 -0.16 15.43 5.22
CA THR A 123 -1.40 15.90 5.85
C THR A 123 -2.26 14.83 6.53
N TRP A 124 -2.03 13.54 6.27
CA TRP A 124 -2.67 12.46 7.02
C TRP A 124 -2.07 12.23 8.41
N SER A 125 -0.86 12.70 8.68
CA SER A 125 -0.17 12.47 9.96
C SER A 125 0.05 13.77 10.74
N ASP A 126 0.47 13.64 11.99
CA ASP A 126 0.79 14.74 12.91
C ASP A 126 2.30 15.09 12.92
N GLY A 127 3.09 14.45 12.04
CA GLY A 127 4.53 14.66 11.95
C GLY A 127 5.37 13.88 12.98
N VAL A 128 4.73 13.12 13.88
CA VAL A 128 5.44 12.44 14.98
C VAL A 128 6.04 11.12 14.50
N ALA A 129 5.19 10.21 14.02
CA ALA A 129 5.56 8.85 13.62
C ALA A 129 4.96 8.49 12.26
N ASP A 130 5.71 7.67 11.51
CA ASP A 130 5.19 7.08 10.28
C ASP A 130 4.09 6.09 10.63
N LEU A 131 3.16 5.90 9.70
CA LEU A 131 2.08 4.94 9.83
C LEU A 131 2.44 3.69 9.03
N SER A 132 2.14 2.52 9.56
CA SER A 132 2.34 1.25 8.87
C SER A 132 1.27 0.26 9.27
N GLY A 133 1.10 -0.78 8.47
CA GLY A 133 0.19 -1.85 8.81
C GLY A 133 0.22 -3.00 7.82
N GLN A 134 -0.58 -4.02 8.14
CA GLN A 134 -0.76 -5.18 7.29
C GLN A 134 -1.91 -4.95 6.31
N LEU A 135 -1.75 -5.48 5.10
CA LEU A 135 -2.83 -5.53 4.12
C LEU A 135 -3.77 -6.69 4.43
N THR A 136 -5.07 -6.41 4.39
CA THR A 136 -6.14 -7.39 4.57
C THR A 136 -6.70 -7.88 3.25
N SER A 137 -6.59 -7.07 2.19
CA SER A 137 -6.96 -7.45 0.82
C SER A 137 -6.09 -6.71 -0.18
N TYR A 138 -5.78 -7.33 -1.31
CA TYR A 138 -5.12 -6.66 -2.43
C TYR A 138 -5.51 -7.37 -3.72
N GLN A 139 -6.16 -6.64 -4.63
CA GLN A 139 -6.66 -7.15 -5.90
C GLN A 139 -6.18 -6.27 -7.05
N VAL A 140 -5.78 -6.92 -8.14
CA VAL A 140 -5.39 -6.29 -9.40
C VAL A 140 -6.30 -6.79 -10.51
N VAL A 141 -6.97 -5.87 -11.19
CA VAL A 141 -7.68 -6.14 -12.43
C VAL A 141 -6.88 -5.55 -13.58
N ALA A 142 -6.27 -6.42 -14.39
CA ALA A 142 -5.40 -6.04 -15.49
C ALA A 142 -6.06 -6.32 -16.84
N THR A 143 -6.09 -5.33 -17.74
CA THR A 143 -6.54 -5.49 -19.12
C THR A 143 -5.35 -5.41 -20.05
N ILE A 144 -5.13 -6.47 -20.83
CA ILE A 144 -4.11 -6.57 -21.86
C ILE A 144 -4.77 -6.35 -23.22
N THR A 145 -4.28 -5.38 -23.99
CA THR A 145 -4.73 -5.13 -25.37
C THR A 145 -3.82 -5.87 -26.34
N PHE A 146 -4.42 -6.51 -27.34
CA PHE A 146 -3.73 -7.27 -28.37
C PHE A 146 -3.98 -6.68 -29.76
N PHE A 147 -2.97 -6.78 -30.62
CA PHE A 147 -3.06 -6.50 -32.05
C PHE A 147 -2.37 -7.64 -32.81
N GLY A 148 -3.10 -8.35 -33.68
CA GLY A 148 -2.56 -9.51 -34.38
C GLY A 148 -2.09 -10.64 -33.45
N GLY A 149 -2.70 -10.79 -32.27
CA GLY A 149 -2.31 -11.75 -31.24
C GLY A 149 -1.10 -11.35 -30.39
N VAL A 150 -0.52 -10.17 -30.63
CA VAL A 150 0.63 -9.65 -29.88
C VAL A 150 0.15 -8.63 -28.83
N PRO A 151 0.57 -8.74 -27.56
CA PRO A 151 0.28 -7.72 -26.55
C PRO A 151 0.88 -6.36 -26.96
N VAL A 152 0.07 -5.31 -26.98
CA VAL A 152 0.49 -3.94 -27.32
C VAL A 152 0.28 -2.95 -26.18
N GLY A 153 -0.47 -3.33 -25.14
CA GLY A 153 -0.70 -2.50 -23.97
C GLY A 153 -1.19 -3.32 -22.79
N LEU A 154 -0.91 -2.84 -21.58
CA LEU A 154 -1.43 -3.40 -20.34
C LEU A 154 -1.72 -2.25 -19.38
N THR A 155 -2.95 -2.19 -18.89
CA THR A 155 -3.39 -1.26 -17.86
C THR A 155 -4.06 -2.01 -16.73
N SER A 156 -3.85 -1.59 -15.49
CA SER A 156 -4.46 -2.23 -14.32
C SER A 156 -5.19 -1.24 -13.43
N ASN A 157 -6.26 -1.70 -12.80
CA ASN A 157 -6.88 -1.05 -11.65
C ASN A 157 -6.58 -1.90 -10.41
N ILE A 158 -6.19 -1.25 -9.31
CA ILE A 158 -5.77 -1.92 -8.10
C ILE A 158 -6.59 -1.40 -6.95
N THR A 159 -7.11 -2.30 -6.14
CA THR A 159 -7.80 -1.97 -4.87
C THR A 159 -7.18 -2.78 -3.76
N PHE A 160 -6.91 -2.13 -2.64
CA PHE A 160 -6.43 -2.83 -1.45
C PHE A 160 -6.91 -2.16 -0.17
N SER A 161 -6.99 -2.95 0.89
CA SER A 161 -7.31 -2.47 2.23
C SER A 161 -6.34 -3.02 3.26
N GLY A 162 -6.25 -2.35 4.40
CA GLY A 162 -5.40 -2.79 5.50
C GLY A 162 -5.80 -2.22 6.85
N THR A 163 -5.11 -2.69 7.88
CA THR A 163 -5.26 -2.27 9.26
C THR A 163 -3.95 -1.74 9.79
N PHE A 164 -3.99 -0.65 10.58
CA PHE A 164 -2.79 -0.05 11.15
C PHE A 164 -2.20 -0.91 12.27
N ASP A 165 -0.88 -1.04 12.26
CA ASP A 165 -0.12 -1.68 13.33
C ASP A 165 0.24 -0.67 14.42
N ASN A 166 0.49 -1.17 15.64
CA ASN A 166 1.15 -0.42 16.73
C ASN A 166 0.48 0.89 17.14
N CYS A 167 -0.82 1.04 16.84
CA CYS A 167 -1.55 2.28 17.07
C CYS A 167 -2.94 1.95 17.62
N PRO A 168 -3.07 1.70 18.94
CA PRO A 168 -4.33 1.24 19.54
C PRO A 168 -5.52 2.17 19.28
N GLN A 169 -5.26 3.47 19.14
CA GLN A 169 -6.25 4.48 18.81
C GLN A 169 -6.79 4.33 17.38
N LEU A 170 -6.08 3.63 16.50
CA LEU A 170 -6.48 3.27 15.14
C LEU A 170 -6.97 1.82 15.00
N ASN A 171 -7.16 1.08 16.10
CA ASN A 171 -7.65 -0.31 16.06
C ASN A 171 -9.06 -0.46 15.44
N GLY A 172 -9.78 0.64 15.24
CA GLY A 172 -11.06 0.69 14.53
C GLY A 172 -10.99 1.34 13.15
N CYS A 173 -9.79 1.62 12.64
CA CYS A 173 -9.59 2.32 11.38
C CYS A 173 -9.14 1.36 10.27
N GLU A 174 -9.78 1.49 9.11
CA GLU A 174 -9.42 0.78 7.89
C GLU A 174 -8.83 1.78 6.90
N ILE A 175 -7.69 1.44 6.31
CA ILE A 175 -7.18 2.14 5.12
C ILE A 175 -7.70 1.43 3.88
N ARG A 176 -8.11 2.21 2.88
CA ARG A 176 -8.41 1.74 1.53
C ARG A 176 -7.64 2.54 0.53
N PHE A 177 -6.96 1.84 -0.37
CA PHE A 177 -6.33 2.41 -1.55
C PHE A 177 -7.10 1.99 -2.79
N SER A 178 -7.22 2.92 -3.72
CA SER A 178 -7.70 2.66 -5.08
C SER A 178 -6.75 3.33 -6.05
N ILE A 179 -6.06 2.52 -6.85
CA ILE A 179 -5.21 2.98 -7.94
C ILE A 179 -5.99 2.77 -9.23
N ALA A 180 -6.41 3.86 -9.83
CA ALA A 180 -6.98 3.86 -11.16
C ALA A 180 -5.83 3.99 -12.17
N ASN A 181 -5.71 3.02 -13.07
CA ASN A 181 -4.78 3.06 -14.18
C ASN A 181 -3.28 3.06 -13.79
N ALA A 182 -2.77 1.88 -13.48
CA ALA A 182 -1.35 1.56 -13.55
C ALA A 182 -1.00 1.08 -14.95
N MET A 183 -0.07 1.74 -15.63
CA MET A 183 0.30 1.43 -17.03
C MET A 183 1.63 0.67 -17.07
N LYS A 184 1.70 -0.46 -17.78
CA LYS A 184 2.97 -1.16 -17.98
C LYS A 184 3.89 -0.33 -18.87
N VAL A 185 5.12 -0.13 -18.42
CA VAL A 185 6.16 0.60 -19.15
C VAL A 185 7.32 -0.28 -19.59
N TRP A 186 7.53 -1.41 -18.92
CA TRP A 186 8.62 -2.33 -19.21
C TRP A 186 8.30 -3.74 -18.71
N ASP A 187 8.87 -4.75 -19.35
CA ASP A 187 8.98 -6.11 -18.82
C ASP A 187 10.27 -6.79 -19.30
N SER A 188 10.65 -7.88 -18.64
CA SER A 188 11.90 -8.60 -18.93
C SER A 188 11.95 -9.29 -20.30
N GLY A 189 10.81 -9.40 -21.00
CA GLY A 189 10.75 -9.85 -22.38
C GLY A 189 11.02 -8.74 -23.41
N MET A 190 11.02 -7.47 -22.99
CA MET A 190 11.33 -6.34 -23.87
C MET A 190 12.83 -6.27 -24.20
N ALA A 191 13.15 -5.84 -25.42
CA ALA A 191 14.54 -5.68 -25.86
C ALA A 191 15.26 -4.47 -25.23
N SER A 192 14.52 -3.55 -24.62
CA SER A 192 15.07 -2.38 -23.94
C SER A 192 15.61 -2.73 -22.56
N SER A 193 16.66 -2.00 -22.14
CA SER A 193 17.16 -2.10 -20.76
C SER A 193 16.08 -1.66 -19.77
N MET A 194 16.04 -2.32 -18.61
CA MET A 194 15.17 -1.93 -17.50
C MET A 194 15.39 -0.44 -17.13
N PRO A 195 14.32 0.38 -17.14
CA PRO A 195 14.39 1.75 -16.65
C PRO A 195 14.88 1.83 -15.20
N ALA A 196 15.65 2.88 -14.90
CA ALA A 196 16.03 3.21 -13.52
C ALA A 196 14.85 3.78 -12.73
N ASP A 197 15.03 3.93 -11.42
CA ASP A 197 14.10 4.62 -10.53
C ASP A 197 12.71 3.96 -10.39
N TYR A 198 12.66 2.63 -10.52
CA TYR A 198 11.50 1.81 -10.16
C TYR A 198 11.74 1.05 -8.86
N PRO A 199 10.67 0.66 -8.13
CA PRO A 199 10.80 -0.23 -7.00
C PRO A 199 11.58 -1.49 -7.39
N ALA A 200 12.42 -1.97 -6.47
CA ALA A 200 13.18 -3.19 -6.70
C ALA A 200 12.23 -4.39 -6.79
N PHE A 201 12.57 -5.34 -7.67
CA PHE A 201 11.97 -6.66 -7.65
C PHE A 201 12.25 -7.32 -6.29
N LEU A 202 11.19 -7.82 -5.66
CA LEU A 202 11.30 -8.56 -4.41
C LEU A 202 11.75 -10.00 -4.71
N CYS A 203 11.70 -10.88 -3.69
CA CYS A 203 12.01 -12.31 -3.78
C CYS A 203 13.37 -12.68 -4.43
N GLY A 204 14.29 -11.72 -4.56
CA GLY A 204 15.57 -11.91 -5.26
C GLY A 204 15.44 -12.07 -6.78
N ALA A 205 14.28 -11.77 -7.35
CA ALA A 205 14.05 -11.92 -8.79
C ALA A 205 14.91 -10.93 -9.60
N ASN A 206 15.40 -11.39 -10.75
CA ASN A 206 16.12 -10.58 -11.72
C ASN A 206 15.24 -10.15 -12.90
N GLY A 207 13.94 -10.45 -12.85
CA GLY A 207 12.98 -10.14 -13.88
C GLY A 207 11.57 -9.93 -13.35
N GLY A 208 10.74 -9.29 -14.18
CA GLY A 208 9.43 -8.79 -13.80
C GLY A 208 8.87 -7.77 -14.79
N GLU A 209 7.86 -7.05 -14.33
CA GLU A 209 7.19 -5.95 -15.05
C GLU A 209 7.25 -4.66 -14.22
N LEU A 210 7.31 -3.51 -14.90
CA LEU A 210 7.32 -2.19 -14.28
C LEU A 210 6.12 -1.37 -14.73
N PHE A 211 5.57 -0.58 -13.81
CA PHE A 211 4.36 0.19 -14.03
C PHE A 211 4.48 1.63 -13.52
N ASP A 212 3.88 2.57 -14.25
CA ASP A 212 3.62 3.92 -13.78
C ASP A 212 2.22 4.01 -13.18
N ILE A 213 2.09 4.66 -12.03
CA ILE A 213 0.82 4.89 -11.32
C ILE A 213 0.48 6.37 -11.41
N CYS A 214 -0.53 6.72 -12.22
CA CYS A 214 -0.95 8.11 -12.34
C CYS A 214 -1.86 8.55 -11.19
N CYS A 215 -2.77 7.65 -10.80
CA CYS A 215 -4.00 8.08 -10.18
C CYS A 215 -4.32 7.17 -9.00
N ALA A 216 -4.08 7.68 -7.80
CA ALA A 216 -4.32 6.97 -6.56
C ALA A 216 -5.22 7.79 -5.64
N LEU A 217 -6.07 7.09 -4.91
CA LEU A 217 -6.91 7.59 -3.83
C LEU A 217 -6.63 6.73 -2.59
N VAL A 218 -6.47 7.38 -1.46
CA VAL A 218 -6.44 6.78 -0.14
C VAL A 218 -7.61 7.32 0.64
N ASP A 219 -8.36 6.43 1.27
CA ASP A 219 -9.38 6.75 2.25
C ASP A 219 -9.01 6.04 3.55
N VAL A 220 -9.02 6.77 4.65
CA VAL A 220 -8.94 6.17 5.98
C VAL A 220 -10.22 6.50 6.72
N ASN A 221 -10.92 5.44 7.12
CA ASN A 221 -12.16 5.55 7.86
C ASN A 221 -12.03 4.86 9.22
N CYS A 222 -12.12 5.66 10.28
CA CYS A 222 -12.17 5.18 11.65
C CYS A 222 -13.61 5.01 12.09
N ILE A 223 -13.93 3.85 12.66
CA ILE A 223 -15.13 3.68 13.47
C ILE A 223 -15.00 4.64 14.65
N VAL A 224 -15.70 5.77 14.58
CA VAL A 224 -15.94 6.60 15.76
C VAL A 224 -16.93 5.85 16.63
N ASP A 225 -16.57 5.63 17.90
CA ASP A 225 -17.54 5.17 18.89
C ASP A 225 -18.76 6.11 18.80
N ASN A 226 -19.93 5.55 18.49
CA ASN A 226 -21.17 6.30 18.68
C ASN A 226 -21.15 6.73 20.14
N GLU A 227 -21.01 8.04 20.42
CA GLU A 227 -21.26 8.52 21.76
C GLU A 227 -22.62 7.97 22.16
N SER A 228 -22.66 7.17 23.23
CA SER A 228 -23.93 6.78 23.83
C SER A 228 -24.50 8.02 24.49
N ALA A 229 -24.97 8.98 23.70
CA ALA A 229 -25.77 10.07 24.17
C ALA A 229 -27.06 9.43 24.68
N SER A 230 -27.17 9.28 25.99
CA SER A 230 -28.45 8.93 26.58
C SER A 230 -29.45 10.00 26.13
N TRP A 231 -30.69 9.59 25.81
CA TRP A 231 -31.76 10.53 25.48
C TRP A 231 -31.91 11.68 26.49
N GLY A 232 -31.46 11.49 27.73
CA GLY A 232 -31.44 12.53 28.76
C GLY A 232 -30.45 13.68 28.48
N THR A 233 -29.29 13.39 27.87
CA THR A 233 -28.24 14.38 27.57
C THR A 233 -28.65 15.27 26.40
N LEU A 234 -29.25 14.70 25.36
CA LEU A 234 -29.81 15.45 24.23
C LEU A 234 -30.93 16.40 24.66
N LYS A 235 -31.81 15.98 25.59
CA LYS A 235 -32.91 16.81 26.09
C LYS A 235 -32.44 18.02 26.91
N ALA A 236 -31.26 17.96 27.52
CA ALA A 236 -30.72 19.07 28.30
C ALA A 236 -30.21 20.23 27.42
N MET A 237 -29.92 19.97 26.14
CA MET A 237 -29.45 20.99 25.19
C MET A 237 -30.57 21.87 24.61
N PHE A 238 -31.84 21.49 24.78
CA PHE A 238 -33.01 22.22 24.26
C PHE A 238 -33.79 22.95 25.37
N LYS A 239 -33.13 23.31 26.48
CA LYS A 239 -33.73 24.09 27.57
C LYS A 239 -33.16 25.50 27.63
#